data_AF-A0A541BYE1-F1
#
_entry.id   AF-A0A541BYE1-F1
#
_cell.length_a   1.000
_cell.length_b   1.000
_cell.length_c   1.000
_cell.angle_alpha   90.00
_cell.angle_beta   90.00
_cell.angle_gamma   90.00
#
_symmetry.space_group_name_H-M   'P 1'
#
loop_
_entity.id
_entity.type
_entity.pdbx_description
1 polymer ?
#
loop_
_entity_poly.entity_id
_entity_poly.type
_entity_poly.pdbx_seq_one_letter_code
_entity_poly.pdbx_strand_id
1 'polypeptide(L)'
;MPSMIVHDRRLKGATPTWYTFVMQVTATTGIRHIVSTVARRARERRKLDRLHILCHGFEANWNLSDSSCVADAHGGFGLQLGREGLTLFNVRQVAQWQGLVDLIVLFACATADTYAPNRGTWGDGRRFCGELALWSGARVIAARDTQTYHCWDDGSQPIDFGAWEGPVYEFSPADPEGTRVLDPSPYRVQRDRASAA
;
A
#
# COMPACT_ATOMS: atom_id res chain seq x y z
N MET A 1 16.76 -9.49 -7.11
CA MET A 1 15.53 -8.79 -7.50
C MET A 1 15.56 -7.34 -7.01
N PRO A 2 15.59 -6.32 -7.89
CA PRO A 2 15.51 -4.92 -7.47
C PRO A 2 14.22 -4.63 -6.71
N SER A 3 14.37 -4.09 -5.50
CA SER A 3 13.25 -3.83 -4.60
C SER A 3 13.33 -2.44 -3.99
N MET A 4 12.19 -1.82 -3.74
CA MET A 4 12.10 -0.52 -3.08
C MET A 4 11.12 -0.56 -1.94
N ILE A 5 11.40 0.23 -0.90
CA ILE A 5 10.45 0.53 0.17
C ILE A 5 10.20 2.04 0.23
N VAL A 6 8.93 2.40 0.37
CA VAL A 6 8.47 3.74 0.73
C VAL A 6 7.84 3.65 2.11
N HIS A 7 8.41 4.34 3.10
CA HIS A 7 7.90 4.37 4.47
C HIS A 7 7.47 5.80 4.83
N ASP A 8 6.17 6.00 5.05
CA ASP A 8 5.65 7.25 5.61
C ASP A 8 5.88 7.28 7.13
N ARG A 9 6.68 8.24 7.59
CA ARG A 9 7.16 8.33 8.98
C ARG A 9 6.08 8.69 10.01
N ARG A 10 4.83 8.94 9.58
CA ARG A 10 3.67 8.97 10.49
C ARG A 10 3.32 7.57 11.01
N LEU A 11 3.68 6.54 10.27
CA LEU A 11 3.75 5.18 10.76
C LEU A 11 5.01 5.07 11.65
N LYS A 12 4.81 4.73 12.92
CA LYS A 12 5.91 4.70 13.89
C LYS A 12 6.82 3.50 13.65
N GLY A 13 8.12 3.70 13.87
CA GLY A 13 9.14 2.63 13.80
C GLY A 13 10.32 2.96 12.88
N ALA A 14 11.37 2.14 12.94
CA ALA A 14 12.51 2.27 12.06
C ALA A 14 12.22 1.67 10.67
N THR A 15 12.76 2.27 9.60
CA THR A 15 12.56 1.75 8.25
C THR A 15 13.49 0.56 7.98
N PRO A 16 12.99 -0.54 7.40
CA PRO A 16 13.81 -1.60 6.86
C PRO A 16 14.84 -1.12 5.83
N THR A 17 16.12 -1.51 5.97
CA THR A 17 17.22 -1.02 5.13
C THR A 17 17.75 -2.03 4.12
N TRP A 18 17.24 -3.26 4.11
CA TRP A 18 17.68 -4.34 3.23
C TRP A 18 17.14 -4.28 1.79
N TYR A 19 16.41 -3.22 1.44
CA TYR A 19 15.90 -2.96 0.09
C TYR A 19 16.99 -2.42 -0.83
N THR A 20 16.81 -2.56 -2.15
CA THR A 20 17.73 -1.91 -3.13
C THR A 20 17.63 -0.39 -3.03
N PHE A 21 16.43 0.12 -2.77
CA PHE A 21 16.18 1.54 -2.54
C PHE A 21 15.28 1.73 -1.32
N VAL A 22 15.57 2.74 -0.52
CA VAL A 22 14.78 3.13 0.65
C VAL A 22 14.37 4.58 0.50
N MET A 23 13.09 4.87 0.66
CA MET A 23 12.55 6.22 0.68
C MET A 23 11.72 6.40 1.94
N GLN A 24 12.10 7.36 2.78
CA GLN A 24 11.28 7.83 3.88
C GLN A 24 10.55 9.10 3.45
N VAL A 25 9.26 9.19 3.80
CA VAL A 25 8.40 10.34 3.46
C VAL A 25 7.66 10.81 4.70
N THR A 26 7.08 12.00 4.62
CA THR A 26 6.31 12.62 5.71
C THR A 26 5.09 13.35 5.15
N ALA A 27 4.28 13.92 6.04
CA ALA A 27 3.15 14.80 5.68
C ALA A 27 3.54 16.06 4.88
N THR A 28 4.83 16.37 4.68
CA THR A 28 5.27 17.49 3.82
C THR A 28 5.75 17.03 2.44
N THR A 29 5.88 15.72 2.22
CA THR A 29 6.36 15.17 0.95
C THR A 29 5.21 15.04 -0.04
N GLY A 30 5.23 15.80 -1.13
CA GLY A 30 4.14 15.73 -2.13
C GLY A 30 4.09 14.39 -2.88
N ILE A 31 2.89 13.88 -3.15
CA ILE A 31 2.68 12.58 -3.80
C ILE A 31 3.36 12.48 -5.16
N ARG A 32 3.39 13.58 -5.94
CA ARG A 32 4.13 13.66 -7.21
C ARG A 32 5.63 13.40 -7.04
N HIS A 33 6.24 13.89 -5.95
CA HIS A 33 7.65 13.64 -5.64
C HIS A 33 7.90 12.16 -5.31
N ILE A 34 6.99 11.54 -4.55
CA ILE A 34 7.05 10.10 -4.23
C ILE A 34 6.98 9.27 -5.51
N VAL A 35 5.93 9.48 -6.31
CA VAL A 35 5.70 8.78 -7.57
C VAL A 35 6.89 8.91 -8.54
N SER A 36 7.36 10.13 -8.78
CA SER A 36 8.48 10.38 -9.69
C SER A 36 9.80 9.79 -9.18
N THR A 37 10.02 9.78 -7.86
CA THR A 37 11.21 9.17 -7.27
C THR A 37 11.21 7.66 -7.44
N VAL A 38 10.09 6.98 -7.17
CA VAL A 38 9.94 5.53 -7.43
C VAL A 38 10.19 5.22 -8.91
N ALA A 39 9.56 5.96 -9.83
CA ALA A 39 9.76 5.77 -11.26
C ALA A 39 11.23 5.96 -11.69
N ARG A 40 11.91 6.99 -11.16
CA ARG A 40 13.33 7.22 -11.41
C ARG A 40 14.19 6.06 -10.94
N ARG A 41 14.00 5.59 -9.69
CA ARG A 41 14.75 4.45 -9.13
C ARG A 41 14.48 3.14 -9.86
N ALA A 42 13.26 2.92 -10.31
CA ALA A 42 12.93 1.78 -11.15
C ALA A 42 13.69 1.81 -12.47
N ARG A 43 13.75 2.96 -13.17
CA ARG A 43 14.53 3.11 -14.41
C ARG A 43 16.03 2.86 -14.22
N GLU A 44 16.60 3.27 -13.09
CA GLU A 44 18.02 3.00 -12.75
C GLU A 44 18.34 1.49 -12.71
N ARG A 45 17.32 0.65 -12.42
CA ARG A 45 17.43 -0.82 -12.42
C ARG A 45 16.69 -1.47 -13.59
N ARG A 46 16.29 -0.69 -14.59
CA ARG A 46 15.34 -1.03 -15.67
C ARG A 46 13.91 -1.28 -15.16
N LYS A 47 13.76 -1.94 -14.01
CA LYS A 47 12.48 -2.23 -13.35
C LYS A 47 12.67 -2.50 -11.86
N LEU A 48 11.61 -2.38 -11.07
CA LEU A 48 11.50 -2.94 -9.73
C LEU A 48 10.64 -4.21 -9.79
N ASP A 49 11.14 -5.29 -9.22
CA ASP A 49 10.37 -6.51 -9.03
C ASP A 49 9.34 -6.31 -7.91
N ARG A 50 9.66 -5.49 -6.91
CA ARG A 50 8.79 -5.24 -5.75
C ARG A 50 8.92 -3.82 -5.18
N LEU A 51 7.77 -3.22 -4.88
CA LEU A 51 7.62 -1.98 -4.15
C LEU A 51 6.79 -2.24 -2.88
N HIS A 52 7.39 -2.08 -1.71
CA HIS A 52 6.67 -2.06 -0.45
C HIS A 52 6.29 -0.63 -0.08
N ILE A 53 5.03 -0.41 0.29
CA ILE A 53 4.55 0.86 0.81
C ILE A 53 4.06 0.65 2.24
N LEU A 54 4.74 1.27 3.19
CA LEU A 54 4.42 1.24 4.62
C LEU A 54 3.88 2.61 5.00
N CYS A 55 2.59 2.66 5.35
CA CYS A 55 1.91 3.90 5.78
C CYS A 55 0.63 3.55 6.54
N HIS A 56 -0.05 4.55 7.10
CA HIS A 56 -1.42 4.34 7.58
C HIS A 56 -2.39 4.25 6.39
N GLY A 57 -3.46 3.47 6.55
CA GLY A 57 -4.63 3.58 5.70
C GLY A 57 -5.55 4.68 6.19
N PHE A 58 -6.38 5.23 5.30
CA PHE A 58 -7.49 6.07 5.73
C PHE A 58 -8.68 5.19 6.12
N GLU A 59 -9.07 5.28 7.39
CA GLU A 59 -10.30 4.71 7.91
C GLU A 59 -11.24 5.82 8.34
N ALA A 60 -12.53 5.70 8.05
CA ALA A 60 -13.54 6.66 8.43
C ALA A 60 -14.86 5.96 8.79
N ASN A 61 -15.63 6.60 9.66
CA ASN A 61 -16.91 6.12 10.14
C ASN A 61 -18.07 6.63 9.27
N TRP A 62 -17.91 6.62 7.94
CA TRP A 62 -18.88 7.17 7.00
C TRP A 62 -19.59 6.07 6.21
N ASN A 63 -20.92 6.14 6.19
CA ASN A 63 -21.78 5.47 5.22
C ASN A 63 -22.09 6.45 4.09
N LEU A 64 -21.48 6.21 2.93
CA LEU A 64 -21.59 7.08 1.77
C LEU A 64 -22.86 6.85 0.94
N SER A 65 -23.54 5.70 1.06
CA SER A 65 -24.84 5.51 0.39
C SER A 65 -25.91 6.41 0.99
N ASP A 66 -25.87 6.58 2.32
CA ASP A 66 -26.91 7.26 3.09
C ASP A 66 -26.46 8.62 3.63
N SER A 67 -25.23 9.05 3.30
CA SER A 67 -24.62 10.30 3.77
C SER A 67 -24.68 10.47 5.30
N SER A 68 -24.36 9.40 6.03
CA SER A 68 -24.45 9.34 7.50
C SER A 68 -23.17 8.80 8.14
N CYS A 69 -23.04 8.97 9.46
CA CYS A 69 -21.98 8.33 10.22
C CYS A 69 -22.45 6.99 10.79
N VAL A 70 -21.53 6.03 10.86
CA VAL A 70 -21.70 4.74 11.54
C VAL A 70 -20.84 4.69 12.80
N ALA A 71 -21.07 3.71 13.67
CA ALA A 71 -20.30 3.59 14.92
C ALA A 71 -18.84 3.18 14.67
N ASP A 72 -18.65 2.21 13.77
CA ASP A 72 -17.34 1.62 13.49
C ASP A 72 -16.65 2.33 12.33
N ALA A 73 -15.33 2.52 12.43
CA ALA A 73 -14.53 3.00 11.31
C ALA A 73 -14.29 1.87 10.31
N HIS A 74 -14.37 2.20 9.02
CA HIS A 74 -14.10 1.27 7.92
C HIS A 74 -12.96 1.81 7.05
N GLY A 75 -12.21 0.90 6.44
CA GLY A 75 -11.11 1.25 5.56
C GLY A 75 -11.54 1.62 4.14
N GLY A 76 -10.59 1.48 3.21
CA GLY A 76 -10.85 1.64 1.79
C GLY A 76 -10.78 3.07 1.25
N PHE A 77 -10.51 4.06 2.09
CA PHE A 77 -10.42 5.47 1.67
C PHE A 77 -9.05 5.87 1.09
N GLY A 78 -8.17 4.90 0.86
CA GLY A 78 -6.82 5.08 0.32
C GLY A 78 -5.73 5.08 1.39
N LEU A 79 -4.60 5.71 1.07
CA LEU A 79 -3.38 5.67 1.88
C LEU A 79 -3.02 7.05 2.41
N GLN A 80 -2.68 7.11 3.70
CA GLN A 80 -2.05 8.27 4.32
C GLN A 80 -0.56 8.32 3.92
N LEU A 81 -0.31 8.57 2.63
CA LEU A 81 1.01 8.60 2.02
C LEU A 81 1.35 10.01 1.54
N GLY A 82 2.42 10.59 2.10
CA GLY A 82 2.83 11.95 1.77
C GLY A 82 1.83 13.02 2.22
N ARG A 83 1.92 14.21 1.63
CA ARG A 83 1.11 15.36 2.02
C ARG A 83 -0.36 15.21 1.65
N GLU A 84 -0.65 14.79 0.41
CA GLU A 84 -2.00 14.73 -0.13
C GLU A 84 -2.72 13.42 0.17
N GLY A 85 -1.97 12.37 0.56
CA GLY A 85 -2.46 10.99 0.51
C GLY A 85 -2.48 10.44 -0.92
N LEU A 86 -2.64 9.12 -1.04
CA LEU A 86 -2.93 8.44 -2.30
C LEU A 86 -4.34 7.86 -2.23
N THR A 87 -5.27 8.41 -2.99
CA THR A 87 -6.70 8.07 -2.95
C THR A 87 -7.23 7.92 -4.36
N LEU A 88 -8.49 7.48 -4.52
CA LEU A 88 -9.14 7.38 -5.83
C LEU A 88 -9.11 8.70 -6.63
N PHE A 89 -9.07 9.86 -5.98
CA PHE A 89 -9.03 11.16 -6.67
C PHE A 89 -7.71 11.44 -7.39
N ASN A 90 -6.62 10.78 -6.96
CA ASN A 90 -5.28 11.11 -7.43
C ASN A 90 -4.42 9.88 -7.78
N VAL A 91 -5.00 8.67 -7.67
CA VAL A 91 -4.33 7.37 -7.93
C VAL A 91 -3.75 7.31 -9.34
N ARG A 92 -4.38 7.93 -10.34
CA ARG A 92 -3.87 8.01 -11.73
C ARG A 92 -2.44 8.52 -11.85
N GLN A 93 -1.91 9.24 -10.86
CA GLN A 93 -0.52 9.69 -10.87
C GLN A 93 0.48 8.53 -10.93
N VAL A 94 0.11 7.36 -10.39
CA VAL A 94 0.95 6.14 -10.41
C VAL A 94 1.11 5.54 -11.82
N ALA A 95 0.46 6.09 -12.85
CA ALA A 95 0.73 5.75 -14.26
C ALA A 95 2.20 5.89 -14.66
N GLN A 96 2.97 6.71 -13.94
CA GLN A 96 4.42 6.80 -14.13
C GLN A 96 5.16 5.50 -13.78
N TRP A 97 4.53 4.54 -13.10
CA TRP A 97 5.09 3.25 -12.73
C TRP A 97 4.80 2.14 -13.76
N GLN A 98 4.01 2.43 -14.80
CA GLN A 98 3.63 1.46 -15.81
C GLN A 98 4.85 0.85 -16.51
N GLY A 99 4.94 -0.48 -16.46
CA GLY A 99 6.09 -1.24 -16.98
C GLY A 99 7.37 -1.13 -16.14
N LEU A 100 7.35 -0.37 -15.04
CA LEU A 100 8.51 -0.12 -14.17
C LEU A 100 8.42 -0.83 -12.82
N VAL A 101 7.23 -1.23 -12.37
CA VAL A 101 7.02 -1.96 -11.11
C VAL A 101 6.18 -3.19 -11.39
N ASP A 102 6.64 -4.37 -11.00
CA ASP A 102 5.89 -5.63 -11.16
C ASP A 102 4.84 -5.85 -10.06
N LEU A 103 5.24 -5.60 -8.82
CA LEU A 103 4.43 -5.88 -7.66
C LEU A 103 4.52 -4.73 -6.65
N ILE A 104 3.37 -4.28 -6.20
CA ILE A 104 3.19 -3.34 -5.10
C ILE A 104 2.56 -4.13 -3.95
N VAL A 105 3.11 -4.01 -2.76
CA VAL A 105 2.54 -4.61 -1.56
C VAL A 105 2.30 -3.51 -0.54
N LEU A 106 1.05 -3.38 -0.11
CA LEU A 106 0.57 -2.35 0.78
C LEU A 106 0.53 -2.89 2.21
N PHE A 107 1.38 -2.32 3.06
CA PHE A 107 1.34 -2.49 4.50
C PHE A 107 0.70 -1.24 5.10
N ALA A 108 -0.63 -1.23 5.05
CA ALA A 108 -1.47 -0.14 5.49
C ALA A 108 -2.82 -0.65 6.00
N CYS A 109 -3.41 0.08 6.96
CA CYS A 109 -4.64 -0.29 7.63
C CYS A 109 -5.81 -0.43 6.65
N ALA A 110 -6.48 -1.58 6.65
CA ALA A 110 -7.77 -1.84 6.01
C ALA A 110 -7.91 -1.32 4.55
N THR A 111 -6.82 -1.36 3.78
CA THR A 111 -6.78 -0.69 2.47
C THR A 111 -7.68 -1.35 1.43
N ALA A 112 -7.84 -2.67 1.50
CA ALA A 112 -8.75 -3.43 0.64
C ALA A 112 -10.14 -3.65 1.27
N ASP A 113 -10.48 -2.94 2.34
CA ASP A 113 -11.82 -2.99 2.91
C ASP A 113 -12.84 -2.35 1.96
N THR A 114 -14.00 -3.00 1.84
CA THR A 114 -15.16 -2.45 1.13
C THR A 114 -16.37 -2.66 2.02
N TYR A 115 -16.59 -1.72 2.92
CA TYR A 115 -17.85 -1.63 3.67
C TYR A 115 -19.02 -1.57 2.69
N ALA A 116 -20.04 -2.42 2.86
CA ALA A 116 -21.05 -2.65 1.84
C ALA A 116 -21.75 -1.36 1.35
N PRO A 117 -22.13 -0.41 2.23
CA PRO A 117 -22.67 0.90 1.83
C PRO A 117 -21.69 1.83 1.09
N ASN A 118 -20.38 1.55 1.14
CA ASN A 118 -19.37 2.34 0.44
C ASN A 118 -18.95 1.71 -0.90
N ARG A 119 -19.50 0.56 -1.29
CA ARG A 119 -19.20 -0.07 -2.58
C ARG A 119 -19.48 0.87 -3.75
N GLY A 120 -18.54 0.97 -4.69
CA GLY A 120 -18.62 1.85 -5.87
C GLY A 120 -18.36 3.33 -5.58
N THR A 121 -18.20 3.72 -4.31
CA THR A 121 -17.91 5.11 -3.91
C THR A 121 -16.41 5.36 -3.81
N TRP A 122 -16.02 6.52 -3.26
CA TRP A 122 -14.62 6.84 -2.98
C TRP A 122 -14.08 6.20 -1.69
N GLY A 123 -14.92 5.52 -0.91
CA GLY A 123 -14.55 4.66 0.22
C GLY A 123 -14.54 3.16 -0.11
N ASP A 124 -14.48 2.80 -1.39
CA ASP A 124 -14.38 1.41 -1.82
C ASP A 124 -12.89 1.02 -1.97
N GLY A 125 -12.36 0.28 -0.98
CA GLY A 125 -10.95 -0.10 -0.94
C GLY A 125 -10.54 -1.07 -2.03
N ARG A 126 -11.39 -2.03 -2.38
CA ARG A 126 -11.13 -2.90 -3.54
C ARG A 126 -11.05 -2.12 -4.82
N ARG A 127 -11.96 -1.16 -5.03
CA ARG A 127 -11.88 -0.26 -6.19
C ARG A 127 -10.59 0.56 -6.16
N PHE A 128 -10.19 1.10 -5.01
CA PHE A 128 -8.91 1.81 -4.87
C PHE A 128 -7.72 0.94 -5.26
N CYS A 129 -7.63 -0.28 -4.73
CA CYS A 129 -6.55 -1.22 -5.07
C CYS A 129 -6.58 -1.66 -6.54
N GLY A 130 -7.77 -1.88 -7.10
CA GLY A 130 -7.98 -2.18 -8.52
C GLY A 130 -7.53 -1.03 -9.43
N GLU A 131 -7.92 0.21 -9.13
CA GLU A 131 -7.46 1.39 -9.87
C GLU A 131 -5.95 1.60 -9.71
N LEU A 132 -5.39 1.36 -8.52
CA LEU A 132 -3.94 1.38 -8.32
C LEU A 132 -3.23 0.36 -9.22
N ALA A 133 -3.75 -0.87 -9.33
CA ALA A 133 -3.22 -1.90 -10.21
C ALA A 133 -3.33 -1.49 -11.69
N LEU A 134 -4.51 -1.03 -12.12
CA LEU A 134 -4.77 -0.57 -13.49
C LEU A 134 -3.83 0.56 -13.92
N TRP A 135 -3.74 1.62 -13.11
CA TRP A 135 -2.91 2.78 -13.45
C TRP A 135 -1.43 2.46 -13.36
N SER A 136 -0.98 1.74 -12.33
CA SER A 136 0.45 1.40 -12.20
C SER A 136 0.91 0.31 -13.17
N GLY A 137 -0.01 -0.48 -13.74
CA GLY A 137 0.31 -1.68 -14.50
C GLY A 137 0.91 -2.83 -13.65
N ALA A 138 0.96 -2.67 -12.32
CA ALA A 138 1.54 -3.62 -11.39
C ALA A 138 0.46 -4.51 -10.76
N ARG A 139 0.87 -5.65 -10.22
CA ARG A 139 0.06 -6.38 -9.24
C ARG A 139 0.05 -5.62 -7.91
N VAL A 140 -1.07 -5.63 -7.19
CA VAL A 140 -1.20 -5.00 -5.88
C VAL A 140 -1.66 -6.03 -4.87
N ILE A 141 -0.94 -6.15 -3.75
CA ILE A 141 -1.33 -6.97 -2.60
C ILE A 141 -1.76 -6.05 -1.47
N ALA A 142 -2.94 -6.28 -0.93
CA ALA A 142 -3.47 -5.51 0.19
C ALA A 142 -4.42 -6.36 1.05
N ALA A 143 -4.44 -6.07 2.35
CA ALA A 143 -5.34 -6.70 3.29
C ALA A 143 -6.65 -5.91 3.45
N ARG A 144 -7.73 -6.65 3.71
CA ARG A 144 -9.03 -6.08 4.07
C ARG A 144 -9.01 -5.48 5.47
N ASP A 145 -8.36 -6.13 6.43
CA ASP A 145 -8.45 -5.73 7.83
C ASP A 145 -7.30 -4.78 8.20
N THR A 146 -7.47 -4.02 9.28
CA THR A 146 -6.43 -3.17 9.86
C THR A 146 -5.19 -4.00 10.17
N GLN A 147 -4.04 -3.60 9.62
CA GLN A 147 -2.78 -4.29 9.87
C GLN A 147 -2.14 -3.75 11.14
N THR A 148 -1.81 -4.63 12.07
CA THR A 148 -1.09 -4.26 13.28
C THR A 148 0.40 -4.42 13.06
N TYR A 149 1.21 -3.72 13.85
CA TYR A 149 2.65 -3.79 13.71
C TYR A 149 3.33 -3.52 15.05
N HIS A 150 4.53 -4.09 15.19
CA HIS A 150 5.45 -3.82 16.26
C HIS A 150 6.45 -2.77 15.82
N CYS A 151 6.67 -1.78 16.68
CA CYS A 151 7.73 -0.80 16.53
C CYS A 151 8.49 -0.64 17.84
N TRP A 152 9.77 -0.31 17.73
CA TRP A 152 10.66 -0.09 18.86
C TRP A 152 11.04 1.38 18.90
N ASP A 153 10.70 2.06 20.00
CA ASP A 153 10.90 3.51 20.16
C ASP A 153 12.37 3.91 20.13
N ASP A 154 13.25 3.00 20.53
CA ASP A 154 14.71 3.17 20.48
C ASP A 154 15.31 2.96 19.07
N GLY A 155 14.49 2.55 18.10
CA GLY A 155 14.92 2.25 16.74
C GLY A 155 15.84 1.02 16.62
N SER A 156 15.94 0.20 17.66
CA SER A 156 16.79 -0.99 17.70
C SER A 156 16.41 -2.03 16.63
N GLN A 157 15.14 -2.03 16.21
CA GLN A 157 14.64 -2.91 15.18
C GLN A 157 13.72 -2.18 14.19
N PRO A 158 13.78 -2.54 12.89
CA PRO A 158 12.82 -2.06 11.90
C PRO A 158 11.41 -2.51 12.23
N ILE A 159 10.43 -1.70 11.84
CA ILE A 159 9.00 -2.02 11.96
C ILE A 159 8.69 -3.44 11.43
N ASP A 160 7.88 -4.16 12.19
CA ASP A 160 7.49 -5.53 11.87
C ASP A 160 5.97 -5.66 11.87
N PHE A 161 5.40 -6.01 10.71
CA PHE A 161 3.96 -6.24 10.55
C PHE A 161 3.55 -7.68 10.89
N GLY A 162 4.50 -8.57 11.17
CA GLY A 162 4.20 -9.94 11.54
C GLY A 162 3.44 -10.70 10.45
N ALA A 163 2.30 -11.28 10.82
CA ALA A 163 1.41 -11.99 9.92
C ALA A 163 0.27 -11.07 9.46
N TRP A 164 -0.13 -11.20 8.20
CA TRP A 164 -1.27 -10.47 7.65
C TRP A 164 -2.54 -10.66 8.49
N GLU A 165 -3.21 -9.57 8.82
CA GLU A 165 -4.51 -9.60 9.47
C GLU A 165 -5.63 -9.63 8.43
N GLY A 166 -6.55 -10.59 8.60
CA GLY A 166 -7.72 -10.73 7.74
C GLY A 166 -7.43 -11.26 6.33
N PRO A 167 -8.45 -11.30 5.46
CA PRO A 167 -8.29 -11.70 4.08
C PRO A 167 -7.38 -10.74 3.29
N VAL A 168 -6.43 -11.32 2.55
CA VAL A 168 -5.54 -10.61 1.64
C VAL A 168 -6.02 -10.81 0.21
N TYR A 169 -5.97 -9.76 -0.59
CA TYR A 169 -6.36 -9.77 -1.99
C TYR A 169 -5.18 -9.38 -2.87
N GLU A 170 -5.19 -9.95 -4.06
CA GLU A 170 -4.33 -9.58 -5.16
C GLU A 170 -5.17 -8.94 -6.26
N PHE A 171 -4.76 -7.75 -6.67
CA PHE A 171 -5.36 -7.01 -7.77
C PHE A 171 -4.36 -6.93 -8.91
N SER A 172 -4.84 -6.97 -10.15
CA SER A 172 -3.99 -6.82 -11.33
C SER A 172 -4.73 -6.00 -12.40
N PRO A 173 -4.03 -5.49 -13.42
CA PRO A 173 -4.70 -4.84 -14.54
C PRO A 173 -5.73 -5.73 -15.26
N ALA A 174 -5.54 -7.06 -15.23
CA ALA A 174 -6.43 -8.03 -15.84
C ALA A 174 -7.60 -8.43 -14.92
N ASP A 175 -7.41 -8.34 -13.61
CA ASP A 175 -8.41 -8.61 -12.58
C ASP A 175 -8.39 -7.50 -11.53
N PRO A 176 -9.02 -6.35 -11.82
CA PRO A 176 -9.05 -5.21 -10.92
C PRO A 176 -10.03 -5.37 -9.76
N GLU A 177 -10.93 -6.36 -9.80
CA GLU A 177 -11.86 -6.65 -8.69
C GLU A 177 -11.18 -7.39 -7.54
N GLY A 178 -10.06 -8.05 -7.86
CA GLY A 178 -9.15 -8.67 -6.93
C GLY A 178 -9.56 -10.08 -6.55
N THR A 179 -8.58 -10.98 -6.55
CA THR A 179 -8.74 -12.37 -6.14
C THR A 179 -8.14 -12.58 -4.75
N ARG A 180 -8.83 -13.35 -3.91
CA ARG A 180 -8.33 -13.66 -2.56
C ARG A 180 -7.07 -14.52 -2.65
N VAL A 181 -6.03 -14.13 -1.92
CA VAL A 181 -4.80 -14.89 -1.75
C VAL A 181 -4.98 -15.88 -0.61
N LEU A 182 -4.73 -17.16 -0.87
CA LEU A 182 -4.85 -18.22 0.13
C LEU A 182 -3.65 -18.30 1.07
N ASP A 183 -2.44 -18.06 0.54
CA ASP A 183 -1.20 -17.96 1.31
C ASP A 183 -0.50 -16.61 1.01
N PRO A 184 -0.70 -15.59 1.86
CA PRO A 184 -0.06 -14.30 1.67
C PRO A 184 1.34 -14.20 2.31
N SER A 185 1.86 -15.29 2.90
CA SER A 185 3.17 -15.29 3.58
C SER A 185 4.36 -14.84 2.71
N PRO A 186 4.41 -15.06 1.38
CA PRO A 186 5.52 -14.59 0.55
C PRO A 186 5.58 -13.05 0.38
N TYR A 187 4.49 -12.36 0.69
CA TYR A 187 4.38 -10.91 0.50
C TYR A 187 4.81 -10.09 1.72
N ARG A 188 5.27 -10.72 2.80
CA ARG A 188 5.71 -10.02 4.03
C ARG A 188 6.90 -9.09 3.79
N VAL A 189 7.09 -8.14 4.69
CA VAL A 189 8.35 -7.37 4.83
C VAL A 189 9.44 -8.32 5.35
N GLN A 190 10.01 -9.14 4.47
CA GLN A 190 11.00 -10.16 4.86
C GLN A 190 12.37 -9.55 5.19
N ARG A 191 13.03 -10.05 6.25
CA ARG A 191 14.38 -9.61 6.68
C ARG A 191 15.52 -10.12 5.78
N ASP A 192 15.35 -11.26 5.11
CA ASP A 192 16.49 -11.98 4.51
C ASP A 192 16.36 -12.22 3.01
N ARG A 193 17.45 -11.90 2.28
CA ARG A 193 17.64 -12.20 0.85
C ARG A 193 17.43 -13.67 0.48
N ALA A 194 17.58 -14.59 1.42
CA ALA A 194 17.42 -16.03 1.20
C ALA A 194 15.95 -16.49 1.09
N SER A 195 15.00 -15.67 1.57
CA SER A 195 13.57 -16.03 1.63
C SER A 195 12.76 -15.51 0.44
N ALA A 196 13.43 -14.80 -0.48
CA ALA A 196 12.84 -14.15 -1.64
C ALA A 196 13.03 -14.95 -2.94
N ALA A 197 13.33 -16.25 -2.87
CA ALA A 197 13.47 -17.13 -4.03
C ALA A 197 12.16 -17.88 -4.30
#